data_AF-A0A968YJ18-F1
#
_entry.id   AF-A0A968YJ18-F1
#
_cell.length_a   1.000
_cell.length_b   1.000
_cell.length_c   1.000
_cell.angle_alpha   90.00
_cell.angle_beta   90.00
_cell.angle_gamma   90.00
#
_symmetry.space_group_name_H-M   'P 1'
#
loop_
_entity.id
_entity.type
_entity.pdbx_description
1 polymer ?
#
loop_
_entity_poly.entity_id
_entity_poly.type
_entity_poly.pdbx_seq_one_letter_code
_entity_poly.pdbx_strand_id
1 'polypeptide(L)' 'MTQQLPILKRGSTGEHVEHLQHDLSLLGYELKIDGIFGPATENAVKKFQQDNNLTVDGIVGPQTGRLIGAALT' A
#
# COMPACT_ATOMS: atom_id res chain seq x y z
N MET A 1 -1.54 -10.73 -17.40
CA MET A 1 -0.69 -11.34 -16.37
C MET A 1 -0.89 -10.54 -15.10
N THR A 2 -1.64 -11.04 -14.13
CA THR A 2 -1.86 -10.34 -12.86
C THR A 2 -0.55 -10.42 -12.07
N GLN A 3 0.28 -9.38 -12.14
CA GLN A 3 1.46 -9.26 -11.29
C GLN A 3 0.97 -9.29 -9.84
N GLN A 4 1.17 -10.43 -9.19
CA GLN A 4 0.87 -10.59 -7.78
C GLN A 4 1.96 -9.79 -7.06
N LEU A 5 1.60 -8.60 -6.56
CA LEU A 5 2.53 -7.79 -5.76
C LEU A 5 3.08 -8.68 -4.62
N PRO A 6 4.40 -8.70 -4.38
CA PRO A 6 4.95 -9.36 -3.21
C PRO A 6 4.28 -8.80 -1.96
N ILE A 7 4.15 -9.61 -0.90
CA ILE A 7 3.58 -9.12 0.36
C ILE A 7 4.48 -7.99 0.89
N LEU A 8 3.93 -6.78 0.97
CA LEU A 8 4.64 -5.61 1.51
C LEU A 8 4.20 -5.35 2.95
N LYS A 9 5.15 -5.07 3.82
CA LYS A 9 4.93 -4.78 5.23
C LYS A 9 6.06 -3.93 5.78
N ARG A 10 5.96 -3.48 7.04
CA ARG A 10 7.04 -2.74 7.70
C ARG A 10 8.40 -3.42 7.51
N GLY A 11 9.38 -2.65 7.03
CA GLY A 11 10.74 -3.10 6.73
C GLY A 11 10.96 -3.60 5.30
N SER A 12 9.91 -3.81 4.51
CA SER A 12 10.04 -4.01 3.06
C SER A 12 10.67 -2.78 2.41
N THR A 13 11.46 -2.99 1.35
CA THR A 13 12.07 -1.91 0.56
C THR A 13 12.06 -2.22 -0.94
N GLY A 14 12.29 -1.19 -1.76
CA GLY A 14 12.50 -1.30 -3.21
C GLY A 14 11.31 -0.83 -4.06
N GLU A 15 11.40 -1.09 -5.36
CA GLU A 15 10.47 -0.58 -6.39
C GLU A 15 8.99 -0.86 -6.10
N HIS A 16 8.68 -2.03 -5.51
CA HIS A 16 7.31 -2.39 -5.17
C HIS A 16 6.74 -1.50 -4.06
N VAL A 17 7.59 -1.03 -3.14
CA VAL A 17 7.19 -0.08 -2.10
C VAL A 17 7.04 1.32 -2.68
N GLU A 18 7.90 1.73 -3.62
CA GLU A 18 7.75 3.01 -4.31
C GLU A 18 6.43 3.09 -5.06
N HIS A 19 6.07 2.03 -5.81
CA HIS A 19 4.78 1.94 -6.48
C HIS A 19 3.61 2.00 -5.50
N LEU A 20 3.67 1.25 -4.38
CA LEU A 20 2.65 1.33 -3.35
C LEU A 20 2.50 2.75 -2.77
N GLN A 21 3.61 3.41 -2.45
CA GLN A 21 3.62 4.77 -1.91
C GLN A 21 3.02 5.76 -2.91
N HIS A 22 3.36 5.63 -4.19
CA HIS A 22 2.81 6.43 -5.26
C HIS A 22 1.30 6.23 -5.39
N ASP A 23 0.84 4.98 -5.43
CA ASP A 23 -0.58 4.64 -5.54
C ASP A 23 -1.39 5.18 -4.35
N LEU A 24 -0.88 5.01 -3.12
CA LEU A 24 -1.52 5.58 -1.94
C LEU A 24 -1.51 7.12 -1.97
N SER A 25 -0.45 7.75 -2.49
CA SER A 25 -0.40 9.21 -2.66
C SER A 25 -1.48 9.71 -3.63
N LEU A 26 -1.70 9.00 -4.75
CA LEU A 26 -2.79 9.30 -5.68
C LEU A 26 -4.18 9.14 -5.05
N LEU A 27 -4.33 8.23 -4.10
CA LEU A 27 -5.56 8.05 -3.32
C LEU A 27 -5.73 9.08 -2.18
N GLY A 28 -4.80 10.04 -2.05
CA GLY A 28 -4.87 11.13 -1.08
C GLY A 28 -4.17 10.85 0.25
N TYR A 29 -3.36 9.80 0.36
CA TYR A 29 -2.53 9.55 1.53
C TYR A 29 -1.15 10.22 1.36
N GLU A 30 -0.89 11.29 2.11
CA GLU A 30 0.38 12.00 2.03
C GLU A 30 1.56 11.12 2.50
N LEU A 31 2.36 10.67 1.54
CA LEU A 31 3.52 9.82 1.76
C LEU A 31 4.74 10.35 1.00
N LYS A 32 5.91 10.16 1.61
CA LYS A 32 7.17 10.24 0.88
C LYS A 32 7.34 8.97 0.05
N ILE A 33 7.64 9.12 -1.23
CA ILE A 33 7.98 8.01 -2.14
C ILE A 33 9.49 7.82 -2.06
N ASP A 34 9.93 6.92 -1.18
CA ASP A 34 11.35 6.65 -0.93
C ASP A 34 11.70 5.15 -0.98
N GLY A 35 10.72 4.32 -1.34
CA GLY A 35 10.90 2.88 -1.45
C GLY A 35 11.14 2.20 -0.12
N ILE A 36 10.83 2.85 1.01
CA ILE A 36 10.97 2.29 2.35
C ILE A 36 9.59 2.14 2.98
N PHE A 37 9.21 0.92 3.32
CA PHE A 37 7.97 0.65 4.03
C PHE A 37 8.18 0.92 5.51
N GLY A 38 8.25 2.21 5.84
CA GLY A 38 8.41 2.72 7.19
C GLY A 38 7.07 2.88 7.94
N PRO A 39 7.11 3.52 9.11
CA PRO A 39 5.91 3.78 9.92
C PRO A 39 4.83 4.58 9.18
N ALA A 40 5.23 5.55 8.36
CA ALA A 40 4.31 6.36 7.57
C ALA A 40 3.53 5.52 6.55
N THR A 41 4.25 4.69 5.77
CA THR A 41 3.65 3.77 4.78
C THR A 41 2.69 2.77 5.46
N GLU A 42 3.09 2.20 6.60
CA GLU A 42 2.20 1.29 7.34
C GLU A 42 0.92 1.98 7.82
N ASN A 43 1.02 3.19 8.35
CA ASN A 43 -0.14 3.95 8.81
C ASN A 43 -1.09 4.29 7.65
N ALA A 44 -0.55 4.65 6.48
CA ALA A 44 -1.36 4.86 5.29
C ALA A 44 -2.05 3.58 4.81
N VAL A 45 -1.35 2.44 4.82
CA VAL A 45 -1.95 1.13 4.49
C VAL A 45 -3.07 0.79 5.48
N LYS A 46 -2.84 0.96 6.78
CA LYS A 46 -3.87 0.72 7.81
C LYS A 46 -5.08 1.63 7.61
N LYS A 47 -4.86 2.90 7.29
CA LYS A 47 -5.93 3.84 7.02
C LYS A 47 -6.72 3.46 5.77
N PHE A 48 -6.04 3.09 4.68
CA PHE A 48 -6.69 2.56 3.49
C PHE A 48 -7.52 1.31 3.78
N GLN A 49 -6.97 0.37 4.54
CA GLN A 49 -7.69 -0.83 4.97
C GLN A 49 -8.95 -0.48 5.76
N GLN A 50 -8.85 0.43 6.72
CA GLN A 50 -9.97 0.90 7.51
C GLN A 50 -11.04 1.58 6.65
N ASP A 51 -10.63 2.50 5.76
CA ASP A 51 -11.52 3.26 4.87
C ASP A 51 -12.28 2.32 3.90
N ASN A 52 -11.73 1.13 3.61
CA ASN A 52 -12.28 0.12 2.70
C ASN A 52 -12.84 -1.14 3.41
N ASN A 53 -13.05 -1.10 4.72
CA ASN A 53 -13.58 -2.22 5.52
C ASN A 53 -12.80 -3.54 5.38
N LEU A 54 -11.47 -3.45 5.29
CA LEU A 54 -10.55 -4.58 5.32
C LEU A 54 -10.06 -4.87 6.74
N THR A 55 -9.46 -6.05 6.93
CA THR A 55 -8.65 -6.31 8.12
C THR A 55 -7.51 -5.30 8.19
N VAL A 56 -7.42 -4.57 9.30
CA VAL A 56 -6.42 -3.51 9.51
C VAL A 56 -5.15 -4.09 10.12
N ASP A 57 -4.36 -4.80 9.30
CA ASP A 57 -3.11 -5.43 9.72
C ASP A 57 -1.85 -4.65 9.29
N GLY A 58 -2.00 -3.62 8.44
CA GLY A 58 -0.89 -2.85 7.89
C GLY A 58 -0.05 -3.60 6.87
N ILE A 59 -0.54 -4.72 6.34
CA ILE A 59 0.13 -5.57 5.37
C ILE A 59 -0.59 -5.45 4.01
N VAL A 60 0.20 -5.22 2.97
CA VAL A 60 -0.31 -5.25 1.60
C VAL A 60 -0.18 -6.66 1.06
N GLY A 61 -1.22 -7.46 1.31
CA GLY A 61 -1.46 -8.74 0.66
C GLY A 61 -2.28 -8.60 -0.63
N PRO A 62 -2.64 -9.74 -1.28
CA PRO A 62 -3.38 -9.73 -2.55
C PRO A 62 -4.71 -8.96 -2.51
N GLN A 63 -5.44 -9.00 -1.39
CA GLN A 63 -6.71 -8.28 -1.25
C GLN A 63 -6.51 -6.77 -1.17
N THR A 64 -5.61 -6.31 -0.29
CA THR A 64 -5.25 -4.89 -0.15
C THR A 64 -4.75 -4.34 -1.48
N GLY A 65 -3.79 -5.02 -2.13
CA GLY A 65 -3.22 -4.57 -3.40
C GLY A 65 -4.25 -4.50 -4.54
N ARG A 66 -5.16 -5.46 -4.64
CA ARG A 66 -6.25 -5.43 -5.64
C ARG A 66 -7.17 -4.23 -5.44
N LEU A 67 -7.51 -3.88 -4.21
CA LEU A 67 -8.39 -2.74 -3.94
C LEU A 67 -7.69 -1.40 -4.15
N ILE A 68 -6.40 -1.29 -3.83
CA ILE A 68 -5.60 -0.09 -4.18
C ILE A 68 -5.64 0.11 -5.70
N GLY A 69 -5.34 -0.92 -6.48
CA GLY A 69 -5.37 -0.84 -7.93
C GLY A 69 -6.76 -0.52 -8.51
N ALA A 70 -7.83 -1.05 -7.90
CA ALA A 70 -9.20 -0.76 -8.32
C ALA A 70 -9.68 0.64 -7.92
N ALA A 71 -9.11 1.24 -6.87
CA ALA A 71 -9.46 2.60 -6.45
C ALA A 71 -8.83 3.69 -7.33
N LEU A 72 -7.89 3.32 -8.21
CA LEU A 72 -7.20 4.20 -9.14
C LEU A 72 -7.80 4.22 -10.56
N THR A 73 -8.85 3.44 -10.80
CA THR A 73 -9.57 3.39 -12.09
C THR A 73 -10.80 4.29 -12.08
#